data_AF-A0A503B972-F1
#
_entry.id   AF-A0A503B972-F1
#
_cell.length_a   1.000
_cell.length_b   1.000
_cell.length_c   1.000
_cell.angle_alpha   90.00
_cell.angle_beta   90.00
_cell.angle_gamma   90.00
#
_symmetry.space_group_name_H-M   'P 1'
#
loop_
_entity.id
_entity.type
_entity.pdbx_description
1 polymer ?
#
loop_
_entity_poly.entity_id
_entity_poly.type
_entity_poly.pdbx_seq_one_letter_code
_entity_poly.pdbx_strand_id
1 'polypeptide(L)'
;MRLVAVSRQGVVVFMLSALLAACAVVVDDGPRPPRPHPQLCTMQYQPVCARRDGDRQTFANACLAEREGYRIVRDGPCRDAGGSGGGGGGGEQAFCTREYAPVCARRHGQVRTFPNACEARAADYRIVGDGPC
;
A
#
# COMPACT_ATOMS: atom_id res chain seq x y z
N MET A 1 -18.46 20.05 54.02
CA MET A 1 -17.64 20.37 52.82
C MET A 1 -16.22 20.63 53.28
N ARG A 2 -15.27 19.73 52.99
CA ARG A 2 -13.86 19.88 53.40
C ARG A 2 -13.15 20.79 52.39
N LEU A 3 -12.81 22.00 52.82
CA LEU A 3 -11.95 22.92 52.07
C LEU A 3 -10.52 22.33 52.07
N VAL A 4 -10.08 21.85 50.91
CA VAL A 4 -8.72 21.36 50.71
C VAL A 4 -7.78 22.56 50.87
N ALA A 5 -6.92 22.51 51.90
CA ALA A 5 -5.88 23.51 52.11
C ALA A 5 -4.87 23.40 50.95
N VAL A 6 -4.94 24.36 50.03
CA VAL A 6 -4.01 24.44 48.89
C VAL A 6 -2.65 24.87 49.44
N SER A 7 -1.68 23.95 49.43
CA SER A 7 -0.32 24.25 49.90
C SER A 7 0.35 25.25 48.96
N ARG A 8 1.12 26.20 49.50
CA ARG A 8 1.89 27.18 48.69
C ARG A 8 2.80 26.48 47.68
N GLN A 9 3.31 25.30 48.02
CA GLN A 9 4.12 24.48 47.12
C GLN A 9 3.28 23.90 45.96
N GLY A 10 2.03 23.50 46.22
CA GLY A 10 1.10 23.07 45.19
C GLY A 10 0.79 24.16 44.17
N VAL A 11 0.64 25.42 44.62
CA VAL A 11 0.42 26.56 43.72
C VAL A 11 1.64 26.83 42.85
N VAL A 12 2.85 26.80 43.42
CA VAL A 12 4.10 27.03 42.67
C VAL A 12 4.32 25.93 41.63
N VAL A 13 4.11 24.66 41.98
CA VAL A 13 4.24 23.53 41.03
C VAL A 13 3.21 23.66 39.90
N PHE A 14 1.97 24.03 40.22
CA PHE A 14 0.94 24.26 39.20
C PHE A 14 1.34 25.39 38.24
N MET A 15 1.79 26.53 38.78
CA MET A 15 2.23 27.67 37.97
C MET A 15 3.44 27.33 37.10
N LEU A 16 4.42 26.58 37.62
CA LEU A 16 5.59 26.15 36.84
C LEU A 16 5.20 25.19 35.71
N SER A 17 4.28 24.25 35.98
CA SER A 17 3.79 23.30 34.98
C SER A 17 3.00 24.00 33.87
N ALA A 18 2.22 25.02 34.20
CA ALA A 18 1.51 25.85 33.24
C ALA A 18 2.48 26.70 32.39
N LEU A 19 3.53 27.25 32.99
CA LEU A 19 4.60 27.97 32.28
C LEU A 19 5.35 27.06 31.29
N LEU A 20 5.65 25.81 31.66
CA LEU A 20 6.29 24.83 30.77
C LEU A 20 5.36 24.39 29.62
N ALA A 21 4.06 24.28 29.87
CA ALA A 21 3.06 23.94 28.84
C ALA A 21 2.81 25.07 27.83
N ALA A 22 3.09 26.32 28.20
CA ALA A 22 2.88 27.49 27.33
C ALA A 22 3.84 27.59 26.13
N CYS A 23 4.86 26.72 26.04
CA CYS A 23 5.81 26.69 24.94
C CYS A 23 5.42 25.76 23.77
N ALA A 24 4.22 25.17 23.78
CA ALA A 24 3.75 24.36 22.66
C ALA A 24 3.42 25.26 21.46
N VAL A 25 4.39 25.40 20.54
CA VAL A 25 4.14 26.01 19.22
C VAL A 25 3.13 25.13 18.46
N VAL A 26 1.96 25.68 18.20
CA VAL A 26 1.00 25.06 17.29
C VAL A 26 1.59 25.25 15.89
N VAL A 27 2.10 24.17 15.29
CA VAL A 27 2.48 24.18 13.89
C VAL A 27 1.19 24.18 13.09
N ASP A 28 0.75 25.37 12.69
CA ASP A 28 -0.37 25.55 11.78
C ASP A 28 0.13 25.20 10.36
N ASP A 29 -0.01 23.92 9.98
CA ASP A 29 0.20 23.46 8.60
C ASP A 29 -0.93 24.03 7.73
N GLY A 30 -0.80 25.32 7.37
CA GLY A 30 -1.73 25.99 6.47
C GLY A 30 -1.92 25.21 5.15
N PRO A 31 -3.01 25.45 4.40
CA PRO A 31 -3.30 24.72 3.17
C PRO A 31 -2.12 24.78 2.22
N ARG A 32 -1.54 23.62 1.90
CA ARG A 32 -0.44 23.53 0.92
C ARG A 32 -0.97 24.05 -0.42
N PRO A 33 -0.26 24.98 -1.08
CA PRO A 33 -0.66 25.44 -2.40
C PRO A 33 -0.74 24.25 -3.36
N PRO A 34 -1.77 24.18 -4.24
CA PRO A 34 -1.86 23.13 -5.24
C PRO A 34 -0.61 23.18 -6.11
N ARG A 35 0.05 22.04 -6.26
CA ARG A 35 1.23 21.95 -7.14
C ARG A 35 0.78 22.19 -8.58
N PRO A 36 1.55 22.92 -9.40
CA PRO A 36 1.29 22.98 -10.83
C PRO A 36 1.34 21.57 -11.42
N HIS A 37 0.24 21.13 -12.05
CA HIS A 37 0.18 19.83 -12.71
C HIS A 37 0.62 19.99 -14.17
N PRO A 38 1.52 19.14 -14.70
CA PRO A 38 1.91 19.21 -16.10
C PRO A 38 0.71 18.99 -17.03
N GLN A 39 0.48 19.91 -17.96
CA GLN A 39 -0.63 19.77 -18.95
C GLN A 39 -0.25 18.82 -20.09
N LEU A 40 1.03 18.72 -20.40
CA LEU A 40 1.57 17.87 -21.46
C LEU A 40 2.60 16.91 -20.89
N CYS A 41 2.49 15.64 -21.26
CA CYS A 41 3.45 14.60 -20.90
C CYS A 41 4.04 13.96 -22.14
N THR A 42 5.32 13.62 -22.07
CA THR A 42 5.96 12.80 -23.09
C THR A 42 5.42 11.37 -23.03
N MET A 43 5.53 10.66 -24.15
CA MET A 43 5.19 9.22 -24.24
C MET A 43 6.33 8.32 -23.77
N GLN A 44 7.31 8.88 -23.05
CA GLN A 44 8.44 8.12 -22.55
C GLN A 44 7.97 7.15 -21.45
N TYR A 45 8.34 5.88 -21.57
CA TYR A 45 8.01 4.87 -20.56
C TYR A 45 9.13 4.76 -19.52
N GLN A 46 8.86 5.26 -18.31
CA GLN A 46 9.74 5.21 -17.15
C GLN A 46 8.85 5.03 -15.91
N PRO A 47 8.39 3.81 -15.62
CA PRO A 47 7.29 3.60 -14.70
C PRO A 47 7.62 4.04 -13.28
N VAL A 48 6.62 4.59 -12.59
CA VAL A 48 6.74 5.02 -11.18
C VAL A 48 5.56 4.52 -10.35
N CYS A 49 5.81 4.28 -9.07
CA CYS A 49 4.77 3.97 -8.09
C CYS A 49 4.39 5.26 -7.39
N ALA A 50 3.13 5.66 -7.52
CA ALA A 50 2.62 6.89 -6.92
C ALA A 50 1.42 6.60 -6.01
N ARG A 51 1.15 7.50 -5.07
CA ARG A 51 0.08 7.35 -4.07
C ARG A 51 -0.78 8.62 -3.97
N ARG A 52 -2.08 8.41 -3.79
CA ARG A 52 -3.06 9.45 -3.49
C ARG A 52 -4.07 8.90 -2.48
N ASP A 53 -4.32 9.62 -1.40
CA ASP A 53 -5.38 9.32 -0.41
C ASP A 53 -5.38 7.89 0.17
N GLY A 54 -4.23 7.20 0.15
CA GLY A 54 -4.07 5.82 0.63
C GLY A 54 -3.88 4.81 -0.49
N ASP A 55 -4.35 5.11 -1.70
CA ASP A 55 -4.27 4.25 -2.87
C ASP A 55 -2.93 4.37 -3.59
N ARG A 56 -2.33 3.22 -3.95
CA ARG A 56 -1.08 3.15 -4.72
C ARG A 56 -1.39 2.70 -6.15
N GLN A 57 -0.79 3.36 -7.13
CA GLN A 57 -0.93 3.00 -8.54
C GLN A 57 0.39 3.17 -9.31
N THR A 58 0.61 2.28 -10.27
CA THR A 58 1.72 2.38 -11.23
C THR A 58 1.32 3.31 -12.37
N PHE A 59 2.14 4.33 -12.63
CA PHE A 59 2.02 5.20 -13.80
C PHE A 59 3.11 4.90 -14.81
N ALA A 60 2.83 5.07 -16.10
CA ALA A 60 3.80 4.83 -17.17
C ALA A 60 5.00 5.78 -17.13
N ASN A 61 4.83 6.99 -16.57
CA ASN A 61 5.92 7.89 -16.20
C ASN A 61 5.53 8.88 -15.09
N ALA A 62 6.53 9.59 -14.57
CA ALA A 62 6.38 10.61 -13.52
C ALA A 62 5.41 11.73 -13.90
N CYS A 63 5.50 12.23 -15.14
CA CYS A 63 4.63 13.31 -15.61
C CYS A 63 3.15 12.91 -15.55
N LEU A 64 2.82 11.70 -15.99
CA LEU A 64 1.46 11.17 -15.93
C LEU A 64 0.97 11.06 -14.47
N ALA A 65 1.82 10.59 -13.56
CA ALA A 65 1.47 10.53 -12.13
C ALA A 65 1.17 11.92 -11.55
N GLU A 66 2.02 12.90 -11.85
CA GLU A 66 1.86 14.27 -11.37
C GLU A 66 0.63 14.93 -11.96
N ARG A 67 0.32 14.72 -13.25
CA ARG A 67 -0.87 15.27 -13.90
C ARG A 67 -2.16 14.77 -13.26
N GLU A 68 -2.22 13.50 -12.86
CA GLU A 68 -3.37 12.92 -12.16
C GLU A 68 -3.41 13.25 -10.65
N GLY A 69 -2.44 14.03 -10.16
CA GLY A 69 -2.37 14.48 -8.77
C GLY A 69 -1.85 13.42 -7.80
N TYR A 70 -1.15 12.39 -8.30
CA TYR A 70 -0.51 11.40 -7.46
C TYR A 70 0.88 11.85 -7.03
N ARG A 71 1.26 11.50 -5.79
CA ARG A 71 2.63 11.72 -5.29
C ARG A 71 3.49 10.49 -5.53
N ILE A 72 4.58 10.65 -6.25
CA ILE A 72 5.55 9.57 -6.49
C ILE A 72 6.16 9.12 -5.15
N VAL A 73 6.12 7.82 -4.91
CA VAL A 73 6.67 7.16 -3.72
C VAL A 73 8.02 6.51 -4.03
N ARG A 74 8.15 5.93 -5.23
CA ARG A 74 9.35 5.21 -5.67
C ARG A 74 9.39 5.10 -7.19
N ASP A 75 10.60 5.03 -7.74
CA ASP A 75 10.83 4.61 -9.12
C ASP A 75 10.48 3.13 -9.34
N GLY A 76 9.98 2.83 -10.53
CA GLY A 76 9.46 1.51 -10.90
C GLY A 76 8.01 1.28 -10.43
N PRO A 77 7.37 0.19 -10.89
CA PRO A 77 5.96 -0.10 -10.60
C PRO A 77 5.68 -0.35 -9.11
N CYS A 78 4.44 -0.18 -8.67
CA CYS A 78 4.04 -0.53 -7.32
C CYS A 78 4.16 -2.04 -7.09
N ARG A 79 4.68 -2.44 -5.92
CA ARG A 79 4.85 -3.86 -5.55
C ARG A 79 3.55 -4.50 -5.04
N ASP A 80 2.61 -3.68 -4.55
CA ASP A 80 1.44 -4.14 -3.78
C ASP A 80 0.09 -3.78 -4.42
N ALA A 81 0.10 -3.08 -5.56
CA ALA A 81 -1.10 -2.75 -6.31
C ALA A 81 -0.97 -3.41 -7.69
N GLY A 82 -1.82 -4.40 -7.96
CA GLY A 82 -1.82 -5.22 -9.17
C GLY A 82 -1.97 -4.40 -10.45
N GLY A 83 -0.86 -3.87 -10.96
CA GLY A 83 -0.74 -3.17 -12.23
C GLY A 83 0.25 -3.88 -13.13
N SER A 84 -0.30 -4.84 -13.90
CA SER A 84 0.16 -5.41 -15.17
C SER A 84 1.66 -5.41 -15.49
N GLY A 85 2.26 -6.58 -15.31
CA GLY A 85 3.59 -6.92 -15.81
C GLY A 85 3.91 -8.40 -15.61
N GLY A 86 3.10 -9.30 -16.21
CA GLY A 86 3.44 -10.70 -16.48
C GLY A 86 3.54 -11.65 -15.28
N GLY A 87 2.49 -12.42 -15.01
CA GLY A 87 2.53 -13.57 -14.10
C GLY A 87 1.18 -13.81 -13.46
N GLY A 88 0.39 -14.73 -14.02
CA GLY A 88 -1.03 -14.91 -13.75
C GLY A 88 -1.38 -15.10 -12.27
N GLY A 89 -2.34 -14.32 -11.81
CA GLY A 89 -2.93 -14.41 -10.48
C GLY A 89 -3.97 -13.31 -10.32
N GLY A 90 -5.25 -13.70 -10.29
CA GLY A 90 -6.39 -12.80 -10.14
C GLY A 90 -7.39 -13.02 -11.27
N GLY A 91 -8.52 -13.65 -10.92
CA GLY A 91 -9.53 -14.16 -11.85
C GLY A 91 -9.90 -13.21 -12.98
N GLU A 92 -9.58 -13.64 -14.19
CA GLU A 92 -10.33 -13.45 -15.42
C GLU A 92 -9.66 -14.40 -16.45
N GLN A 93 -10.21 -15.61 -16.59
CA GLN A 93 -9.81 -16.68 -17.53
C GLN A 93 -8.30 -16.95 -17.67
N ALA A 94 -7.76 -17.85 -16.82
CA ALA A 94 -6.43 -18.39 -17.05
C ALA A 94 -6.40 -19.26 -18.31
N PHE A 95 -5.57 -18.91 -19.29
CA PHE A 95 -5.31 -19.74 -20.47
C PHE A 95 -4.24 -20.79 -20.14
N CYS A 96 -4.67 -21.98 -19.74
CA CYS A 96 -3.76 -23.09 -19.48
C CYS A 96 -3.59 -24.00 -20.71
N THR A 97 -2.37 -24.46 -20.94
CA THR A 97 -2.10 -25.52 -21.91
C THR A 97 -2.70 -26.84 -21.41
N ARG A 98 -2.92 -27.79 -22.33
CA ARG A 98 -3.37 -29.15 -22.00
C ARG A 98 -2.20 -30.08 -21.65
N GLU A 99 -1.04 -29.51 -21.32
CA GLU A 99 0.12 -30.27 -20.86
C GLU A 99 -0.19 -30.94 -19.52
N TYR A 100 0.18 -32.21 -19.40
CA TYR A 100 -0.01 -32.99 -18.19
C TYR A 100 1.32 -33.11 -17.44
N ALA A 101 1.42 -32.34 -16.35
CA ALA A 101 2.58 -32.30 -15.45
C ALA A 101 2.03 -32.12 -14.02
N PRO A 102 1.52 -33.21 -13.40
CA PRO A 102 0.64 -33.11 -12.25
C PRO A 102 1.35 -32.53 -11.03
N VAL A 103 0.63 -31.72 -10.27
CA VAL A 103 1.15 -31.09 -9.05
C VAL A 103 0.19 -31.27 -7.89
N CYS A 104 0.76 -31.33 -6.68
CA CYS A 104 0.01 -31.40 -5.44
C CYS A 104 -0.15 -29.98 -4.92
N ALA A 105 -1.39 -29.54 -4.71
CA ALA A 105 -1.67 -28.18 -4.28
C ALA A 105 -2.68 -28.13 -3.14
N ARG A 106 -2.57 -27.09 -2.30
CA ARG A 106 -3.39 -26.92 -1.08
C ARG A 106 -4.15 -25.59 -1.10
N ARG A 107 -5.41 -25.64 -0.67
CA ARG A 107 -6.27 -24.47 -0.41
C ARG A 107 -7.17 -24.75 0.79
N HIS A 108 -7.17 -23.86 1.79
CA HIS A 108 -8.02 -23.96 3.00
C HIS A 108 -7.98 -25.34 3.68
N GLY A 109 -6.79 -25.92 3.81
CA GLY A 109 -6.59 -27.24 4.42
C GLY A 109 -6.93 -28.43 3.51
N GLN A 110 -7.54 -28.22 2.35
CA GLN A 110 -7.81 -29.26 1.37
C GLN A 110 -6.63 -29.39 0.42
N VAL A 111 -6.25 -30.63 0.15
CA VAL A 111 -5.13 -31.00 -0.72
C VAL A 111 -5.70 -31.73 -1.94
N ARG A 112 -5.30 -31.32 -3.14
CA ARG A 112 -5.80 -31.87 -4.41
C ARG A 112 -4.70 -31.90 -5.46
N THR A 113 -4.69 -32.96 -6.25
CA THR A 113 -3.85 -33.08 -7.45
C THR A 113 -4.47 -32.31 -8.60
N PHE A 114 -3.68 -31.46 -9.25
CA PHE A 114 -4.07 -30.75 -10.47
C PHE A 114 -3.32 -31.32 -11.68
N PRO A 115 -3.93 -31.32 -12.88
CA PRO A 115 -3.29 -31.77 -14.12
C PRO A 115 -1.98 -31.03 -14.44
N ASN A 116 -1.90 -29.74 -14.09
CA ASN A 116 -0.67 -28.96 -14.18
C ASN A 116 -0.66 -27.75 -13.23
N ALA A 117 0.51 -27.13 -13.11
CA ALA A 117 0.74 -25.96 -12.27
C ALA A 117 -0.08 -24.72 -12.67
N CYS A 118 -0.40 -24.57 -13.95
CA CYS A 118 -1.26 -23.48 -14.42
C CYS A 118 -2.67 -23.63 -13.86
N GLU A 119 -3.28 -24.81 -14.00
CA GLU A 119 -4.63 -25.09 -13.50
C GLU A 119 -4.73 -24.96 -11.97
N ALA A 120 -3.69 -25.37 -11.24
CA ALA A 120 -3.61 -25.19 -9.78
C ALA A 120 -3.67 -23.70 -9.39
N ARG A 121 -2.83 -22.87 -10.02
CA ARG A 121 -2.78 -21.42 -9.72
C ARG A 121 -4.03 -20.70 -10.20
N ALA A 122 -4.59 -21.09 -11.34
CA ALA A 122 -5.84 -20.57 -11.88
C ALA A 122 -7.04 -20.80 -10.94
N ALA A 123 -7.01 -21.90 -10.18
CA ALA A 123 -8.01 -22.23 -9.17
C ALA A 123 -7.69 -21.68 -7.76
N ASP A 124 -6.68 -20.80 -7.63
CA ASP A 124 -6.20 -20.26 -6.35
C ASP A 124 -5.66 -21.31 -5.36
N TYR A 125 -5.04 -22.38 -5.86
CA TYR A 125 -4.31 -23.34 -5.02
C TYR A 125 -2.82 -23.03 -4.98
N ARG A 126 -2.20 -23.23 -3.81
CA ARG A 126 -0.75 -23.14 -3.63
C ARG A 126 -0.11 -24.51 -3.82
N ILE A 127 0.82 -24.63 -4.75
CA ILE A 127 1.58 -25.87 -4.98
C ILE A 127 2.44 -26.19 -3.76
N VAL A 128 2.38 -27.44 -3.31
CA VAL A 128 3.13 -27.98 -2.16
C VAL A 128 4.03 -29.16 -2.56
N GLY A 129 3.89 -29.70 -3.77
CA GLY A 129 4.77 -30.73 -4.32
C GLY A 129 4.65 -30.86 -5.85
N ASP A 130 5.71 -31.34 -6.48
CA ASP A 130 5.87 -31.42 -7.95
C ASP A 130 5.31 -32.71 -8.57
N GLY A 131 4.42 -33.39 -7.86
CA GLY A 131 3.75 -34.63 -8.28
C GLY A 131 2.36 -34.72 -7.67
N PRO A 132 1.60 -35.82 -7.88
CA PRO A 132 0.29 -35.98 -7.26
C PRO A 132 0.37 -36.00 -5.73
N CYS A 133 -0.69 -35.50 -5.10
CA CYS A 133 -1.07 -35.87 -3.74
C CYS A 133 -1.60 -37.31 -3.76
#